data_AF-E6Q1U2-F1
#
_entry.id   AF-E6Q1U2-F1
#
_cell.length_a   1.000
_cell.length_b   1.000
_cell.length_c   1.000
_cell.angle_alpha   90.00
_cell.angle_beta   90.00
_cell.angle_gamma   90.00
#
_symmetry.space_group_name_H-M   'P 1'
#
loop_
_entity.id
_entity.type
_entity.pdbx_description
1 polymer ?
#
loop_
_entity_poly.entity_id
_entity_poly.type
_entity_poly.pdbx_seq_one_letter_code
_entity_poly.pdbx_strand_id
1 'polypeptide(L)'
;MNPDFTAQNPIVAAAERIRTRRALGELIDATDATHVDRGNGGGEPSLRAFGDALAMGIKRLNSILGERNGVRLVRLERPLRLRLRFGEYRIALELDEGTELVRIRGLDFDGDYQFVPDLAIPSLIDVSKVSTESGYGEAITPSTLLKSIARDAELPRPPHLDSPGPLSF
;
A
#
# COMPACT_ATOMS: atom_id res chain seq x y z
N MET A 1 0.32 47.14 -23.11
CA MET A 1 -0.43 46.28 -22.17
C MET A 1 -0.64 44.94 -22.87
N ASN A 2 0.23 43.97 -22.61
CA ASN A 2 0.01 42.59 -23.02
C ASN A 2 -0.51 41.83 -21.79
N PRO A 3 -1.50 40.94 -21.94
CA PRO A 3 -1.97 40.15 -20.81
C PRO A 3 -0.91 39.10 -20.44
N ASP A 4 -0.47 39.14 -19.19
CA ASP A 4 0.39 38.15 -18.56
C ASP A 4 -0.35 36.80 -18.46
N PHE A 5 0.08 35.82 -19.24
CA PHE A 5 -0.33 34.41 -19.07
C PHE A 5 0.59 33.74 -18.04
N THR A 6 0.25 33.87 -16.76
CA THR A 6 0.98 33.29 -15.61
C THR A 6 0.50 31.91 -15.17
N ALA A 7 -0.39 31.26 -15.92
CA ALA A 7 -0.87 29.92 -15.58
C ALA A 7 -0.15 28.85 -16.40
N GLN A 8 0.69 28.05 -15.74
CA GLN A 8 1.21 26.81 -16.30
C GLN A 8 0.04 25.96 -16.83
N ASN A 9 0.13 25.52 -18.09
CA ASN A 9 -1.00 24.94 -18.81
C ASN A 9 -1.64 23.79 -18.01
N PRO A 10 -2.96 23.82 -17.72
CA PRO A 10 -3.64 22.82 -16.89
C PRO A 10 -3.47 21.39 -17.43
N ILE A 11 -3.24 21.24 -18.74
CA ILE A 11 -2.96 19.94 -19.39
C ILE A 11 -1.62 19.37 -18.94
N VAL A 12 -0.59 20.20 -18.80
CA VAL A 12 0.77 19.77 -18.37
C VAL A 12 0.74 19.33 -16.91
N ALA A 13 0.09 20.11 -16.04
CA ALA A 13 -0.08 19.76 -14.63
C ALA A 13 -0.91 18.46 -14.45
N ALA A 14 -1.94 18.25 -15.27
CA ALA A 14 -2.70 17.01 -15.26
C ALA A 14 -1.85 15.81 -15.76
N ALA A 15 -1.07 15.99 -16.82
CA ALA A 15 -0.20 14.95 -17.36
C ALA A 15 0.89 14.52 -16.36
N GLU A 16 1.49 15.46 -15.62
CA GLU A 16 2.45 15.16 -14.56
C GLU A 16 1.80 14.39 -13.41
N ARG A 17 0.61 14.80 -12.93
CA ARG A 17 -0.13 14.04 -11.90
C ARG A 17 -0.40 12.60 -12.34
N ILE A 18 -0.78 12.39 -13.59
CA ILE A 18 -1.03 11.05 -14.14
C ILE A 18 0.26 10.22 -14.15
N ARG A 19 1.38 10.80 -14.60
CA ARG A 19 2.68 10.11 -14.59
C ARG A 19 3.14 9.76 -13.18
N THR A 20 3.01 10.68 -12.22
CA THR A 20 3.39 10.42 -10.82
C THR A 20 2.52 9.33 -10.20
N ARG A 21 1.21 9.34 -10.45
CA ARG A 21 0.30 8.26 -10.02
C ARG A 21 0.67 6.90 -10.63
N ARG A 22 1.04 6.87 -11.90
CA ARG A 22 1.49 5.64 -12.55
C ARG A 22 2.80 5.12 -11.95
N ALA A 23 3.78 5.99 -11.75
CA ALA A 23 5.05 5.64 -11.13
C ALA A 23 4.88 5.09 -9.70
N LEU A 24 3.91 5.61 -8.94
CA LEU A 24 3.55 5.05 -7.64
C LEU A 24 2.97 3.65 -7.73
N GLY A 25 2.06 3.42 -8.69
CA GLY A 25 1.52 2.08 -8.93
C GLY A 25 2.64 1.09 -9.19
N GLU A 26 3.57 1.42 -10.09
CA GLU A 26 4.72 0.59 -10.45
C GLU A 26 5.67 0.35 -9.26
N LEU A 27 5.90 1.37 -8.42
CA LEU A 27 6.73 1.23 -7.21
C LEU A 27 6.08 0.36 -6.12
N ILE A 28 4.75 0.47 -5.97
CA ILE A 28 4.00 -0.36 -5.04
C ILE A 28 3.98 -1.81 -5.55
N ASP A 29 3.82 -2.04 -6.86
CA ASP A 29 3.91 -3.37 -7.47
C ASP A 29 5.29 -4.02 -7.29
N ALA A 30 6.36 -3.23 -7.35
CA ALA A 30 7.71 -3.72 -7.05
C ALA A 30 7.88 -4.21 -5.60
N THR A 31 6.93 -3.94 -4.69
CA THR A 31 6.91 -4.52 -3.34
C THR A 31 6.81 -6.03 -3.41
N ASP A 32 5.93 -6.53 -4.27
CA ASP A 32 5.67 -7.96 -4.45
C ASP A 32 6.81 -8.67 -5.21
N ALA A 33 7.59 -7.93 -6.00
CA ALA A 33 8.79 -8.48 -6.65
C ALA A 33 9.94 -8.80 -5.67
N THR A 34 9.84 -8.37 -4.41
CA THR A 34 10.93 -8.58 -3.45
C THR A 34 10.79 -9.93 -2.76
N HIS A 35 11.82 -10.77 -2.85
CA HIS A 35 11.86 -12.06 -2.20
C HIS A 35 11.88 -11.88 -0.68
N VAL A 36 10.91 -12.47 0.01
CA VAL A 36 10.85 -12.51 1.48
C VAL A 36 10.88 -13.96 1.92
N ASP A 37 11.80 -14.27 2.83
CA ASP A 37 11.89 -15.60 3.43
C ASP A 37 10.61 -15.86 4.25
N ARG A 38 9.88 -16.91 3.88
CA ARG A 38 8.65 -17.34 4.57
C ARG A 38 8.92 -18.26 5.75
N GLY A 39 10.17 -18.67 5.98
CA GLY A 39 10.53 -19.64 7.00
C GLY A 39 9.89 -21.01 6.76
N ASN A 40 10.05 -21.92 7.71
CA ASN A 40 9.33 -23.21 7.68
C ASN A 40 7.84 -22.95 7.92
N GLY A 41 7.00 -23.43 7.01
CA GLY A 41 5.59 -23.05 6.86
C GLY A 41 4.75 -23.00 8.14
N GLY A 42 3.82 -22.03 8.17
CA GLY A 42 2.86 -21.79 9.25
C GLY A 42 2.28 -20.37 9.16
N GLY A 43 1.22 -20.11 9.93
CA GLY A 43 0.54 -18.80 9.93
C GLY A 43 1.43 -17.63 10.40
N GLU A 44 2.20 -17.81 11.48
CA GLU A 44 3.04 -16.75 12.05
C GLU A 44 4.24 -16.38 11.16
N PRO A 45 5.06 -17.33 10.64
CA PRO A 45 6.12 -17.01 9.71
C PRO A 45 5.62 -16.30 8.45
N SER A 46 4.46 -16.72 7.93
CA SER A 46 3.82 -16.10 6.77
C SER A 46 3.35 -14.68 7.07
N LEU A 47 2.76 -14.44 8.25
CA LEU A 47 2.36 -13.09 8.67
C LEU A 47 3.57 -12.17 8.90
N ARG A 48 4.67 -12.71 9.43
CA ARG A 48 5.93 -11.96 9.58
C ARG A 48 6.48 -11.54 8.21
N ALA A 49 6.56 -12.48 7.26
CA ALA A 49 7.00 -12.23 5.91
C ALA A 49 6.09 -11.21 5.18
N PHE A 50 4.77 -11.33 5.34
CA PHE A 50 3.81 -10.35 4.83
C PHE A 50 4.07 -8.95 5.41
N GLY A 51 4.30 -8.87 6.72
CA GLY A 51 4.65 -7.63 7.39
C GLY A 51 5.97 -7.03 6.92
N ASP A 52 6.97 -7.83 6.59
CA ASP A 52 8.27 -7.37 6.09
C ASP A 52 8.15 -6.82 4.66
N ALA A 53 7.38 -7.49 3.81
CA ALA A 53 7.03 -6.98 2.48
C ALA A 53 6.30 -5.63 2.58
N LEU A 54 5.31 -5.51 3.48
CA LEU A 54 4.63 -4.25 3.75
C LEU A 54 5.58 -3.15 4.22
N ALA A 55 6.46 -3.43 5.17
CA ALA A 55 7.42 -2.45 5.68
C ALA A 55 8.30 -1.87 4.57
N MET A 56 8.72 -2.72 3.64
CA MET A 56 9.53 -2.34 2.49
C MET A 56 8.74 -1.51 1.46
N GLY A 57 7.52 -1.92 1.14
CA GLY A 57 6.63 -1.14 0.28
C GLY A 57 6.30 0.23 0.87
N ILE A 58 6.06 0.29 2.19
CA ILE A 58 5.82 1.54 2.94
C ILE A 58 7.04 2.45 2.89
N LYS A 59 8.26 1.92 3.04
CA LYS A 59 9.49 2.72 2.92
C LYS A 59 9.58 3.40 1.56
N ARG A 60 9.26 2.68 0.48
CA ARG A 60 9.24 3.24 -0.89
C ARG A 60 8.13 4.27 -1.04
N LEU A 61 6.93 3.97 -0.58
CA LEU A 61 5.78 4.87 -0.64
C LEU A 61 6.03 6.17 0.12
N ASN A 62 6.57 6.07 1.35
CA ASN A 62 6.85 7.23 2.20
C ASN A 62 8.01 8.09 1.68
N SER A 63 8.93 7.54 0.89
CA SER A 63 9.94 8.36 0.21
C SER A 63 9.32 9.34 -0.79
N ILE A 64 8.08 9.08 -1.24
CA ILE A 64 7.33 9.94 -2.15
C ILE A 64 6.34 10.81 -1.37
N LEU A 65 5.57 10.23 -0.45
CA LEU A 65 4.55 10.97 0.30
C LEU A 65 5.14 11.90 1.39
N GLY A 66 6.39 11.65 1.80
CA GLY A 66 7.03 12.34 2.91
C GLY A 66 6.58 11.82 4.28
N GLU A 67 7.35 12.11 5.32
CA GLU A 67 7.14 11.55 6.67
C GLU A 67 5.83 11.98 7.35
N ARG A 68 5.33 13.18 7.02
CA ARG A 68 4.12 13.75 7.62
C ARG A 68 2.84 13.11 7.08
N ASN A 69 2.85 12.72 5.82
CA ASN A 69 1.72 12.09 5.12
C ASN A 69 2.04 10.64 4.76
N GLY A 70 2.87 9.97 5.56
CA GLY A 70 3.31 8.60 5.28
C GLY A 70 2.38 7.53 5.84
N VAL A 71 2.36 6.37 5.20
CA VAL A 71 1.75 5.14 5.74
C VAL A 71 2.60 4.66 6.92
N ARG A 72 1.97 4.24 8.00
CA ARG A 72 2.64 3.69 9.19
C ARG A 72 2.28 2.22 9.35
N LEU A 73 3.29 1.39 9.58
CA LEU A 73 3.12 0.00 10.01
C LEU A 73 3.51 -0.12 11.49
N VAL A 74 2.62 -0.68 12.29
CA VAL A 74 2.89 -1.08 13.67
C VAL A 74 2.86 -2.60 13.71
N ARG A 75 3.94 -3.20 14.22
CA ARG A 75 4.06 -4.63 14.48
C ARG A 75 4.07 -4.88 15.98
N LEU A 76 3.16 -5.71 16.46
CA LEU A 76 3.15 -6.24 17.83
C LEU A 76 3.62 -7.68 17.74
N GLU A 77 4.62 -8.08 18.52
CA GLU A 77 5.26 -9.40 18.35
C GLU A 77 4.62 -10.51 19.20
N ARG A 78 3.80 -10.18 20.21
CA ARG A 78 3.27 -11.16 21.17
C ARG A 78 1.87 -10.79 21.65
N PRO A 79 0.79 -11.33 21.05
CA PRO A 79 0.78 -12.15 19.82
C PRO A 79 1.10 -11.31 18.57
N LEU A 80 1.52 -11.96 17.47
CA LEU A 80 1.88 -11.28 16.23
C LEU A 80 0.68 -10.57 15.60
N ARG A 81 0.74 -9.25 15.51
CA ARG A 81 -0.30 -8.41 14.88
C ARG A 81 0.33 -7.32 14.04
N LEU A 82 -0.27 -7.05 12.89
CA LEU A 82 0.12 -5.95 12.01
C LEU A 82 -1.00 -4.90 12.00
N ARG A 83 -0.62 -3.63 12.06
CA ARG A 83 -1.58 -2.52 11.91
C ARG A 83 -1.03 -1.51 10.93
N LEU A 84 -1.77 -1.24 9.87
CA LEU A 84 -1.48 -0.17 8.93
C LEU A 84 -2.35 1.05 9.22
N ARG A 85 -1.76 2.24 9.07
CA ARG A 85 -2.44 3.51 9.26
C ARG A 85 -2.04 4.50 8.18
N PHE A 86 -3.01 5.20 7.63
CA PHE A 86 -2.81 6.31 6.70
C PHE A 86 -3.98 7.29 6.82
N GLY A 87 -3.73 8.51 7.30
CA GLY A 87 -4.80 9.44 7.65
C GLY A 87 -5.81 8.81 8.60
N GLU A 88 -7.09 8.81 8.22
CA GLU A 88 -8.18 8.15 8.96
C GLU A 88 -8.30 6.65 8.69
N TYR A 89 -7.65 6.14 7.63
CA TYR A 89 -7.70 4.72 7.27
C TYR A 89 -6.84 3.87 8.18
N ARG A 90 -7.42 2.75 8.63
CA ARG A 90 -6.79 1.80 9.54
C ARG A 90 -7.12 0.39 9.09
N ILE A 91 -6.09 -0.44 8.95
CA ILE A 91 -6.22 -1.87 8.67
C ILE A 91 -5.51 -2.63 9.77
N ALA A 92 -6.17 -3.63 10.37
CA ALA A 92 -5.57 -4.53 11.33
C ALA A 92 -5.54 -5.95 10.78
N LEU A 93 -4.41 -6.63 10.92
CA LEU A 93 -4.24 -8.05 10.59
C LEU A 93 -3.82 -8.77 11.87
N GLU A 94 -4.62 -9.74 12.29
CA GLU A 94 -4.40 -10.53 13.50
C GLU A 94 -4.44 -12.02 13.13
N LEU A 95 -3.39 -12.77 13.48
CA LEU A 95 -3.38 -14.22 13.33
C LEU A 95 -4.18 -14.86 14.46
N ASP A 96 -5.09 -15.75 14.12
CA ASP A 96 -5.68 -16.71 15.04
C ASP A 96 -4.78 -17.95 15.08
N GLU A 97 -4.06 -18.14 16.19
CA GLU A 97 -3.14 -19.26 16.37
C GLU A 97 -3.84 -20.63 16.38
N GLY A 98 -5.15 -20.68 16.65
CA GLY A 98 -5.91 -21.93 16.69
C GLY A 98 -6.34 -22.40 15.30
N THR A 99 -6.67 -21.47 14.40
CA THR A 99 -7.19 -21.78 13.06
C THR A 99 -6.18 -21.48 11.94
N GLU A 100 -5.03 -20.87 12.28
CA GLU A 100 -4.06 -20.30 11.34
C GLU A 100 -4.64 -19.30 10.33
N LEU A 101 -5.81 -18.72 10.66
CA LEU A 101 -6.46 -17.71 9.82
C LEU A 101 -5.99 -16.32 10.23
N VAL A 102 -5.82 -15.44 9.25
CA VAL A 102 -5.57 -14.02 9.46
C VAL A 102 -6.90 -13.29 9.39
N ARG A 103 -7.33 -12.73 10.51
CA ARG A 103 -8.46 -11.81 10.54
C ARG A 103 -8.01 -10.43 10.11
N ILE A 104 -8.59 -9.92 9.03
CA ILE A 104 -8.38 -8.54 8.58
C ILE A 104 -9.58 -7.70 9.00
N ARG A 105 -9.32 -6.47 9.43
CA ARG A 105 -10.36 -5.47 9.73
C ARG A 105 -10.05 -4.11 9.13
N GLY A 106 -11.06 -3.48 8.54
CA GLY A 106 -11.02 -2.13 7.99
C GLY A 106 -10.78 -2.05 6.48
N LEU A 107 -11.11 -0.88 5.92
CA LEU A 107 -10.98 -0.53 4.50
C LEU A 107 -11.62 -1.58 3.55
N ASP A 108 -12.81 -2.05 3.91
CA ASP A 108 -13.59 -3.04 3.16
C ASP A 108 -12.91 -4.42 2.98
N PHE A 109 -11.89 -4.72 3.79
CA PHE A 109 -11.23 -6.03 3.87
C PHE A 109 -11.67 -6.83 5.11
N ASP A 110 -12.81 -6.51 5.71
CA ASP A 110 -13.28 -7.20 6.91
C ASP A 110 -13.60 -8.67 6.60
N GLY A 111 -12.84 -9.59 7.20
CA GLY A 111 -12.99 -11.03 6.94
C GLY A 111 -11.89 -11.89 7.55
N ASP A 112 -12.02 -13.19 7.36
CA ASP A 112 -11.02 -14.19 7.74
C ASP A 112 -10.33 -14.70 6.46
N TYR A 113 -9.01 -14.73 6.49
CA TYR A 113 -8.16 -14.98 5.33
C TYR A 113 -7.15 -16.10 5.61
N GLN A 114 -6.77 -16.82 4.57
CA GLN A 114 -5.74 -17.85 4.65
C GLN A 114 -4.56 -17.53 3.75
N PHE A 115 -3.34 -17.81 4.23
CA PHE A 115 -2.14 -17.70 3.39
C PHE A 115 -2.12 -18.78 2.32
N VAL A 116 -1.73 -18.39 1.10
CA VAL A 116 -1.51 -19.32 0.00
C VAL A 116 -0.04 -19.76 -0.01
N PRO A 117 0.27 -21.04 0.29
CA PRO A 117 1.66 -21.48 0.43
C PRO A 117 2.42 -21.50 -0.92
N ASP A 118 1.73 -21.74 -2.02
CA ASP A 118 2.37 -22.00 -3.33
C ASP A 118 2.67 -20.74 -4.14
N LEU A 119 2.17 -19.56 -3.72
CA LEU A 119 2.43 -18.31 -4.42
C LEU A 119 3.81 -17.77 -4.05
N ALA A 120 4.54 -17.17 -4.98
CA ALA A 120 5.87 -16.59 -4.73
C ALA A 120 5.86 -15.48 -3.67
N ILE A 121 4.75 -14.74 -3.58
CA ILE A 121 4.51 -13.60 -2.68
C ILE A 121 3.61 -14.07 -1.54
N PRO A 122 3.87 -13.67 -0.28
CA PRO A 122 2.93 -13.94 0.81
C PRO A 122 1.58 -13.28 0.48
N SER A 123 0.57 -14.10 0.23
CA SER A 123 -0.72 -13.65 -0.28
C SER A 123 -1.85 -14.29 0.51
N LEU A 124 -2.91 -13.53 0.73
CA LEU A 124 -4.07 -13.90 1.55
C LEU A 124 -5.30 -14.08 0.66
N ILE A 125 -5.99 -15.22 0.76
CA ILE A 125 -7.28 -15.43 0.10
C ILE A 125 -8.38 -15.39 1.15
N ASP A 126 -9.46 -14.69 0.83
CA ASP A 126 -10.66 -14.64 1.64
C ASP A 126 -11.32 -16.02 1.68
N VAL A 127 -11.41 -16.63 2.86
CA VAL A 127 -12.04 -17.95 3.03
C VAL A 127 -13.55 -17.87 3.29
N SER A 128 -14.07 -16.65 3.51
CA SER A 128 -15.49 -16.43 3.75
C SER A 128 -16.31 -16.29 2.45
N LYS A 129 -15.66 -15.95 1.34
CA LYS A 129 -16.32 -15.78 0.04
C LYS A 129 -16.62 -17.11 -0.63
N VAL A 130 -17.83 -17.20 -1.20
CA VAL A 130 -18.26 -18.36 -2.00
C VAL A 130 -17.87 -18.15 -3.47
N SER A 131 -17.66 -19.23 -4.24
CA SER A 131 -17.12 -19.18 -5.61
C SER A 131 -17.87 -18.31 -6.62
N THR A 132 -19.09 -17.90 -6.29
CA THR A 132 -19.98 -17.08 -7.12
C THR A 132 -19.93 -15.59 -6.77
N GLU A 133 -19.23 -15.21 -5.69
CA GLU A 133 -19.18 -13.83 -5.21
C GLU A 133 -18.03 -13.05 -5.88
N SER A 134 -18.24 -11.75 -6.08
CA SER A 134 -17.23 -10.87 -6.66
C SER A 134 -15.97 -10.80 -5.77
N GLY A 135 -14.81 -11.02 -6.37
CA GLY A 135 -13.53 -11.07 -5.66
C GLY A 135 -13.26 -12.40 -4.97
N TYR A 136 -14.01 -13.46 -5.28
CA TYR A 136 -13.63 -14.81 -4.91
C TYR A 136 -12.33 -15.22 -5.58
N GLY A 137 -11.37 -15.74 -4.80
CA GLY A 137 -10.06 -16.15 -5.29
C GLY A 137 -9.11 -14.98 -5.62
N GLU A 138 -9.53 -13.73 -5.44
CA GLU A 138 -8.63 -12.58 -5.52
C GLU A 138 -7.71 -12.57 -4.30
N ALA A 139 -6.42 -12.73 -4.54
CA ALA A 139 -5.43 -12.75 -3.49
C ALA A 139 -5.05 -11.32 -3.06
N ILE A 140 -5.13 -11.05 -1.76
CA ILE A 140 -4.59 -9.85 -1.15
C ILE A 140 -3.09 -10.05 -0.97
N THR A 141 -2.33 -9.28 -1.74
CA THR A 141 -0.87 -9.15 -1.60
C THR A 141 -0.50 -7.88 -0.82
N PRO A 142 0.76 -7.74 -0.36
CA PRO A 142 1.24 -6.50 0.24
C PRO A 142 1.00 -5.28 -0.66
N SER A 143 1.26 -5.38 -1.98
CA SER A 143 1.02 -4.29 -2.91
C SER A 143 -0.46 -3.89 -3.01
N THR A 144 -1.38 -4.86 -3.09
CA THR A 144 -2.83 -4.58 -3.18
C THR A 144 -3.34 -3.85 -1.94
N LEU A 145 -2.85 -4.23 -0.76
CA LEU A 145 -3.21 -3.60 0.50
C LEU A 145 -2.65 -2.17 0.60
N LEU A 146 -1.41 -1.96 0.13
CA LEU A 146 -0.80 -0.62 0.06
C LEU A 146 -1.50 0.29 -0.96
N LYS A 147 -1.86 -0.22 -2.13
CA LYS A 147 -2.65 0.52 -3.13
C LYS A 147 -4.00 0.96 -2.58
N SER A 148 -4.64 0.09 -1.82
CA SER A 148 -5.95 0.36 -1.24
C SER A 148 -5.85 1.41 -0.14
N ILE A 149 -4.93 1.24 0.82
CA ILE A 149 -4.80 2.20 1.94
C ILE A 149 -4.31 3.58 1.51
N ALA A 150 -3.53 3.65 0.43
CA ALA A 150 -3.01 4.90 -0.13
C ALA A 150 -3.83 5.43 -1.32
N ARG A 151 -5.04 4.89 -1.57
CA ARG A 151 -5.87 5.25 -2.73
C ARG A 151 -6.13 6.75 -2.84
N ASP A 152 -6.38 7.38 -1.70
CA ASP A 152 -6.69 8.81 -1.60
C ASP A 152 -5.47 9.65 -1.17
N ALA A 153 -4.26 9.09 -1.27
CA ALA A 153 -3.06 9.83 -0.93
C ALA A 153 -2.89 11.06 -1.84
N GLU A 154 -2.88 12.24 -1.23
CA GLU A 154 -2.49 13.46 -1.91
C GLU A 154 -0.99 13.46 -2.13
N LEU A 155 -0.60 13.61 -3.40
CA LEU A 155 0.81 13.67 -3.74
C LEU A 155 1.36 15.05 -3.40
N PRO A 156 2.55 15.10 -2.76
CA PRO A 156 3.18 16.38 -2.52
C PRO A 156 3.39 17.07 -3.86
N ARG A 157 3.14 18.38 -3.85
CA ARG A 157 3.34 19.20 -5.03
C ARG A 157 4.81 19.14 -5.41
N PRO A 158 5.14 18.93 -6.70
CA PRO A 158 6.53 18.92 -7.13
C PRO A 158 7.23 20.22 -6.72
N PRO A 159 8.43 20.16 -6.10
CA PRO A 159 9.09 21.34 -5.53
C PRO A 159 9.46 22.40 -6.57
N HIS A 160 9.63 22.01 -7.83
CA HIS A 160 9.90 22.93 -8.93
C HIS A 160 8.68 23.81 -9.31
N LEU A 161 7.49 23.52 -8.77
CA LEU A 161 6.29 24.37 -8.91
C LEU A 161 6.20 25.43 -7.81
N ASP A 162 6.95 25.29 -6.72
CA ASP A 162 7.00 26.25 -5.61
C ASP A 162 8.24 27.15 -5.67
N SER A 163 9.24 26.79 -6.48
CA SER A 163 10.36 27.66 -6.81
C SER A 163 9.91 28.81 -7.71
N PRO A 164 10.23 30.07 -7.39
CA PRO A 164 10.11 31.14 -8.37
C PRO A 164 10.93 30.74 -9.60
N GLY A 165 10.29 30.72 -10.77
CA GLY A 165 10.97 30.45 -12.03
C GLY A 165 12.13 31.43 -12.26
N PRO A 166 13.02 31.15 -13.21
CA PRO A 166 14.28 31.89 -13.42
C PRO A 166 14.11 33.35 -13.90
N LEU A 167 12.91 33.92 -13.84
CA LEU A 167 12.64 35.32 -14.15
C LEU A 167 12.21 36.05 -12.88
N SER A 168 13.20 36.39 -12.07
CA SER A 168 13.10 37.49 -11.11
C SER A 168 13.22 38.80 -11.90
N PHE A 169 12.14 39.59 -11.95
CA PHE A 169 12.14 40.99 -12.40
C PHE A 169 12.43 41.92 -11.23
#